data_AF-A0A4S5ARG0-F1
#
_entry.id   AF-A0A4S5ARG0-F1
#
_cell.length_a   1.000
_cell.length_b   1.000
_cell.length_c   1.000
_cell.angle_alpha   90.00
_cell.angle_beta   90.00
_cell.angle_gamma   90.00
#
_symmetry.space_group_name_H-M   'P 1'
#
loop_
_entity.id
_entity.type
_entity.pdbx_description
1 polymer ?
#
loop_
_entity_poly.entity_id
_entity_poly.type
_entity_poly.pdbx_seq_one_letter_code
_entity_poly.pdbx_strand_id
1 'polypeptide(L)'
;MERRSLWLATAELPHYSAFDGDTEVDVAVVGAGLVGLTTALLAQRDGARVLLLEGAQLGAGTTGKTTGKVTSQHGLVYADLLDRHGEETAGRYAEANQAGVEKVVALAEELDIDCELTRAPSYVYTRDPDQRDRIESEVDAAAKLGLPASMASQVDLPFDIEAAVRFEDQVHFHPGKYLAGLARALTDAGGVIHEDTRVTAVDELRDRSVNLTTATGSVHADQAVVATLLPMGLIGGYFAKTRPSRSYALAVRLAGKPPESMAISIDAPTRSTRPWQDDGLIVVGNGHEPGAVDDTESLYQDLEDWTRSTFDVASLEYRWSAQDYSTPDQIPYIGRSPASPMILVATGFKKWGLSNGTAAAMILADLLADRDNPWLPAFDASRVGDAQTVGRLVKDNLTVGKEFVGGRLNRDPIAAEDLAPGTGGVVDLDGKTVGGYRDRDDALHTVDLTCTHLGCPLHWNSAETSWDCRCHGSRFDVDGQILNGPSVKPLGTRTSMHEGANTTEESR
;
A
#
# COMPACT_ATOMS: atom_id res chain seq x y z
N MET A 1 0.34 -23.92 -1.51
CA MET A 1 0.37 -22.46 -1.65
C MET A 1 0.21 -21.80 -0.29
N GLU A 2 1.24 -21.09 0.15
CA GLU A 2 1.24 -20.33 1.40
C GLU A 2 0.41 -19.04 1.27
N ARG A 3 -0.37 -18.68 2.30
CA ARG A 3 -1.11 -17.40 2.38
C ARG A 3 -0.22 -16.30 2.95
N ARG A 4 0.90 -16.04 2.29
CA ARG A 4 1.92 -15.07 2.71
C ARG A 4 2.54 -14.43 1.48
N SER A 5 3.00 -13.19 1.64
CA SER A 5 3.83 -12.55 0.62
C SER A 5 5.14 -13.31 0.44
N LEU A 6 5.48 -13.59 -0.81
CA LEU A 6 6.78 -14.13 -1.20
C LEU A 6 7.92 -13.38 -0.50
N TRP A 7 7.89 -12.04 -0.52
CA TRP A 7 8.98 -11.21 -0.01
C TRP A 7 9.19 -11.30 1.49
N LEU A 8 8.10 -11.44 2.25
CA LEU A 8 8.16 -11.60 3.70
C LEU A 8 8.48 -13.04 4.09
N ALA A 9 8.29 -14.00 3.19
CA ALA A 9 8.65 -15.40 3.40
C ALA A 9 10.14 -15.67 3.10
N THR A 10 10.73 -14.94 2.16
CA THR A 10 12.07 -15.23 1.63
C THR A 10 13.15 -14.20 1.99
N ALA A 11 12.81 -13.12 2.69
CA ALA A 11 13.79 -12.17 3.22
C ALA A 11 14.10 -12.42 4.71
N GLU A 12 15.36 -12.26 5.07
CA GLU A 12 15.79 -12.10 6.46
C GLU A 12 15.75 -10.62 6.83
N LEU A 13 14.64 -10.20 7.46
CA LEU A 13 14.48 -8.83 7.93
C LEU A 13 15.10 -8.65 9.33
N PRO A 14 15.82 -7.55 9.60
CA PRO A 14 16.25 -7.23 10.96
C PRO A 14 15.03 -6.99 11.85
N HIS A 15 15.22 -7.14 13.17
CA HIS A 15 14.20 -6.85 14.17
C HIS A 15 14.69 -5.78 15.12
N TYR A 16 13.79 -4.90 15.52
CA TYR A 16 14.07 -3.77 16.40
C TYR A 16 13.14 -3.80 17.61
N SER A 17 13.63 -3.36 18.76
CA SER A 17 12.82 -3.37 19.98
C SER A 17 11.66 -2.40 19.88
N ALA A 18 10.59 -2.67 20.62
CA ALA A 18 9.54 -1.68 20.84
C ALA A 18 10.08 -0.43 21.54
N PHE A 19 9.49 0.72 21.23
CA PHE A 19 9.77 1.99 21.90
C PHE A 19 9.14 2.01 23.29
N ASP A 20 9.86 2.55 24.27
CA ASP A 20 9.38 2.74 25.64
C ASP A 20 10.00 4.01 26.23
N GLY A 21 9.18 4.89 26.81
CA GLY A 21 9.60 6.16 27.39
C GLY A 21 9.50 7.36 26.45
N ASP A 22 10.24 8.42 26.79
CA ASP A 22 10.16 9.72 26.11
C ASP A 22 11.52 10.12 25.51
N THR A 23 11.52 10.71 24.32
CA THR A 23 12.75 11.18 23.66
C THR A 23 12.54 12.42 22.80
N GLU A 24 13.65 13.12 22.54
CA GLU A 24 13.72 14.27 21.65
C GLU A 24 14.63 13.96 20.45
N VAL A 25 14.17 14.25 19.24
CA VAL A 25 14.90 14.06 17.99
C VAL A 25 14.69 15.24 17.04
N ASP A 26 15.44 15.34 15.96
CA ASP A 26 15.24 16.41 14.99
C ASP A 26 14.10 16.02 14.03
N VAL A 27 14.09 14.76 13.58
CA VAL A 27 13.06 14.23 12.67
C VAL A 27 12.50 12.91 13.19
N ALA A 28 11.18 12.85 13.37
CA ALA A 28 10.46 11.62 13.63
C ALA A 28 9.78 11.08 12.35
N VAL A 29 9.95 9.81 12.03
CA VAL A 29 9.36 9.17 10.85
C VAL A 29 8.37 8.09 11.29
N VAL A 30 7.14 8.14 10.78
CA VAL A 30 6.08 7.17 11.07
C VAL A 30 5.88 6.23 9.89
N GLY A 31 6.26 4.97 10.05
CA GLY A 31 6.13 3.88 9.08
C GLY A 31 7.48 3.42 8.49
N ALA A 32 7.85 2.15 8.69
CA ALA A 32 9.04 1.49 8.14
C ALA A 32 8.78 0.85 6.76
N GLY A 33 7.99 1.53 5.93
CA GLY A 33 7.89 1.21 4.50
C GLY A 33 9.05 1.82 3.70
N LEU A 34 9.03 1.63 2.38
CA LEU A 34 10.06 2.20 1.49
C LEU A 34 10.26 3.70 1.70
N VAL A 35 9.15 4.46 1.73
CA VAL A 35 9.20 5.93 1.86
C VAL A 35 9.87 6.31 3.17
N GLY A 36 9.39 5.77 4.29
CA GLY A 36 9.91 6.12 5.60
C GLY A 36 11.38 5.76 5.78
N LEU A 37 11.79 4.55 5.39
CA LEU A 37 13.19 4.13 5.47
C LEU A 37 14.11 4.98 4.57
N THR A 38 13.69 5.27 3.34
CA THR A 38 14.48 6.09 2.41
C THR A 38 14.58 7.53 2.91
N THR A 39 13.47 8.14 3.36
CA THR A 39 13.47 9.50 3.92
C THR A 39 14.34 9.58 5.17
N ALA A 40 14.19 8.62 6.09
CA ALA A 40 14.97 8.56 7.32
C ALA A 40 16.48 8.45 7.03
N LEU A 41 16.88 7.57 6.11
CA LEU A 41 18.28 7.41 5.71
C LEU A 41 18.85 8.70 5.10
N LEU A 42 18.10 9.34 4.20
CA LEU A 42 18.55 10.58 3.57
C LEU A 42 18.66 11.73 4.58
N ALA A 43 17.68 11.89 5.47
CA ALA A 43 17.71 12.91 6.52
C ALA A 43 18.84 12.66 7.53
N GLN A 44 19.07 11.40 7.94
CA GLN A 44 20.16 11.01 8.83
C GLN A 44 21.53 11.34 8.21
N ARG A 45 21.70 11.07 6.91
CA ARG A 45 22.94 11.40 6.17
C ARG A 45 23.15 12.89 5.99
N ASP A 46 22.07 13.67 6.00
CA ASP A 46 22.13 15.13 5.94
C ASP A 46 22.32 15.77 7.33
N GLY A 47 22.52 14.95 8.37
CA GLY A 47 22.92 15.37 9.71
C GLY A 47 21.80 15.46 10.74
N ALA A 48 20.55 15.13 10.38
CA ALA A 48 19.46 15.08 11.34
C ALA A 48 19.59 13.86 12.26
N ARG A 49 19.20 14.01 13.53
CA ARG A 49 18.95 12.87 14.44
C ARG A 49 17.57 12.31 14.13
N VAL A 50 17.53 11.11 13.56
CA VAL A 50 16.27 10.49 13.11
C VAL A 50 15.84 9.34 14.02
N LEU A 51 14.56 9.35 14.38
CA LEU A 51 13.87 8.19 14.95
C LEU A 51 12.73 7.76 14.03
N LEU A 52 12.68 6.47 13.70
CA LEU A 52 11.62 5.84 12.91
C LEU A 52 10.79 4.90 13.78
N LEU A 53 9.45 5.06 13.74
CA LEU A 53 8.49 4.22 14.46
C LEU A 53 7.60 3.45 13.48
N GLU A 54 7.57 2.12 13.59
CA GLU A 54 6.68 1.23 12.85
C GLU A 54 5.67 0.56 13.79
N GLY A 55 4.40 0.52 13.38
CA GLY A 55 3.32 -0.01 14.21
C GLY A 55 3.19 -1.53 14.21
N ALA A 56 3.90 -2.21 13.32
CA ALA A 56 4.05 -3.66 13.27
C ALA A 56 5.54 -4.00 13.05
N GLN A 57 5.84 -4.97 12.18
CA GLN A 57 7.20 -5.27 11.73
C GLN A 57 7.54 -4.53 10.44
N LEU A 58 8.82 -4.29 10.21
CA LEU A 58 9.38 -3.68 9.02
C LEU A 58 8.84 -4.36 7.75
N GLY A 59 8.36 -3.54 6.81
CA GLY A 59 7.84 -4.03 5.55
C GLY A 59 6.50 -4.78 5.62
N ALA A 60 5.87 -4.96 6.80
CA ALA A 60 4.60 -5.70 6.93
C ALA A 60 3.42 -5.12 6.11
N GLY A 61 3.52 -3.83 5.76
CA GLY A 61 2.57 -3.11 4.90
C GLY A 61 2.74 -3.38 3.40
N THR A 62 2.40 -2.37 2.58
CA THR A 62 2.35 -2.50 1.12
C THR A 62 3.70 -2.80 0.48
N THR A 63 4.82 -2.26 1.00
CA THR A 63 6.13 -2.51 0.42
C THR A 63 6.52 -3.99 0.48
N GLY A 64 6.23 -4.70 1.57
CA GLY A 64 6.46 -6.15 1.64
C GLY A 64 5.44 -6.97 0.85
N LYS A 65 4.44 -6.35 0.20
CA LYS A 65 3.36 -7.00 -0.56
C LYS A 65 3.26 -6.52 -2.01
N THR A 66 4.21 -5.72 -2.48
CA THR A 66 4.28 -5.21 -3.86
C THR A 66 4.68 -6.30 -4.86
N THR A 67 4.77 -5.98 -6.16
CA THR A 67 5.38 -6.83 -7.19
C THR A 67 6.89 -6.62 -7.30
N GLY A 68 7.43 -5.60 -6.62
CA GLY A 68 8.84 -5.24 -6.64
C GLY A 68 9.28 -4.52 -7.94
N LYS A 69 8.33 -4.13 -8.79
CA LYS A 69 8.58 -3.35 -10.02
C LYS A 69 8.85 -1.89 -9.67
N VAL A 70 9.94 -1.35 -10.19
CA VAL A 70 10.29 0.07 -10.09
C VAL A 70 10.39 0.60 -11.50
N THR A 71 9.38 1.37 -11.88
CA THR A 71 9.23 1.84 -13.25
C THR A 71 8.90 3.32 -13.21
N SER A 72 9.27 4.07 -14.26
CA SER A 72 8.59 5.31 -14.62
C SER A 72 7.33 5.03 -15.46
N GLN A 73 7.26 3.86 -16.10
CA GLN A 73 6.09 3.33 -16.78
C GLN A 73 4.96 3.01 -15.77
N HIS A 74 3.94 3.87 -15.65
CA HIS A 74 2.86 3.79 -14.64
C HIS A 74 1.47 3.47 -15.23
N GLY A 75 1.41 2.45 -16.08
CA GLY A 75 0.26 2.20 -16.96
C GLY A 75 0.23 3.20 -18.11
N LEU A 76 -0.97 3.61 -18.54
CA LEU A 76 -1.14 4.78 -19.43
C LEU A 76 -1.44 6.00 -18.56
N VAL A 77 -0.41 6.81 -18.30
CA VAL A 77 -0.49 7.96 -17.39
C VAL A 77 -0.10 9.25 -18.09
N TYR A 78 0.88 9.22 -19.00
CA TYR A 78 1.51 10.44 -19.50
C TYR A 78 0.63 11.20 -20.47
N ALA A 79 -0.15 10.51 -21.31
CA ALA A 79 -1.14 11.17 -22.16
C ALA A 79 -2.22 11.90 -21.33
N ASP A 80 -2.71 11.26 -20.25
CA ASP A 80 -3.69 11.86 -19.33
C ASP A 80 -3.10 13.04 -18.54
N LEU A 81 -1.85 12.92 -18.06
CA LEU A 81 -1.18 14.00 -17.33
C LEU A 81 -0.92 15.21 -18.24
N LEU A 82 -0.52 15.00 -19.49
CA LEU A 82 -0.32 16.08 -20.46
C LEU A 82 -1.62 16.83 -20.75
N ASP A 83 -2.71 16.10 -20.98
CA ASP A 83 -4.03 16.68 -21.26
C ASP A 83 -4.53 17.50 -20.05
N ARG A 84 -4.43 16.93 -18.85
CA ARG A 84 -5.04 17.52 -17.64
C ARG A 84 -4.20 18.60 -16.98
N HIS A 85 -2.87 18.45 -16.97
CA HIS A 85 -1.97 19.28 -16.15
C HIS A 85 -0.93 20.04 -16.97
N GLY A 86 -0.87 19.80 -18.27
CA GLY A 86 0.11 20.41 -19.17
C GLY A 86 1.51 19.81 -19.04
N GLU A 87 2.37 20.25 -19.95
CA GLU A 87 3.72 19.70 -20.16
C GLU A 87 4.65 19.88 -18.97
N GLU A 88 4.58 21.01 -18.27
CA GLU A 88 5.45 21.28 -17.12
C GLU A 88 5.18 20.30 -15.96
N THR A 89 3.92 20.11 -15.59
CA THR A 89 3.53 19.20 -14.50
C THR A 89 3.77 17.74 -14.87
N ALA A 90 3.41 17.34 -16.09
CA ALA A 90 3.65 15.99 -16.58
C ALA A 90 5.16 15.69 -16.68
N GLY A 91 5.96 16.66 -17.10
CA GLY A 91 7.43 16.58 -17.15
C GLY A 91 8.05 16.40 -15.76
N ARG A 92 7.61 17.18 -14.77
CA ARG A 92 8.05 16.99 -13.37
C ARG A 92 7.71 15.59 -12.86
N TYR A 93 6.51 15.08 -13.17
CA TYR A 93 6.13 13.72 -12.79
C TYR A 93 7.00 12.66 -13.47
N ALA A 94 7.27 12.81 -14.77
CA ALA A 94 8.13 11.93 -15.54
C ALA A 94 9.57 11.90 -14.97
N GLU A 95 10.17 13.08 -14.82
CA GLU A 95 11.54 13.25 -14.34
C GLU A 95 11.71 12.69 -12.92
N ALA A 96 10.81 13.04 -11.99
CA ALA A 96 10.87 12.56 -10.62
C ALA A 96 10.82 11.03 -10.53
N ASN A 97 9.97 10.39 -11.34
CA ASN A 97 9.81 8.94 -11.30
C ASN A 97 10.95 8.20 -11.97
N GLN A 98 11.50 8.72 -13.07
CA GLN A 98 12.73 8.17 -13.64
C GLN A 98 13.92 8.33 -12.68
N ALA A 99 14.04 9.48 -12.01
CA ALA A 99 15.02 9.68 -10.96
C ALA A 99 14.81 8.74 -9.76
N GLY A 100 13.56 8.42 -9.43
CA GLY A 100 13.22 7.42 -8.42
C GLY A 100 13.72 6.02 -8.78
N VAL A 101 13.58 5.60 -10.05
CA VAL A 101 14.17 4.34 -10.57
C VAL A 101 15.68 4.34 -10.37
N GLU A 102 16.36 5.38 -10.83
CA GLU A 102 17.82 5.47 -10.75
C GLU A 102 18.32 5.60 -9.31
N LYS A 103 17.57 6.25 -8.42
CA LYS A 103 17.92 6.37 -7.00
C LYS A 103 17.85 5.02 -6.29
N VAL A 104 16.90 4.15 -6.62
CA VAL A 104 16.87 2.78 -6.08
C VAL A 104 18.12 2.01 -6.50
N VAL A 105 18.49 2.08 -7.79
CA VAL A 105 19.72 1.43 -8.29
C VAL A 105 20.94 1.97 -7.56
N ALA A 106 21.09 3.29 -7.49
CA ALA A 106 22.21 3.92 -6.82
C ALA A 106 22.30 3.55 -5.34
N LEU A 107 21.18 3.50 -4.62
CA LEU A 107 21.18 3.09 -3.21
C LEU A 107 21.53 1.61 -3.04
N ALA A 108 21.01 0.73 -3.90
CA ALA A 108 21.35 -0.69 -3.85
C ALA A 108 22.85 -0.92 -4.08
N GLU A 109 23.45 -0.23 -5.05
CA GLU A 109 24.88 -0.32 -5.36
C GLU A 109 25.75 0.32 -4.26
N GLU A 110 25.41 1.53 -3.82
CA GLU A 110 26.17 2.29 -2.81
C GLU A 110 26.20 1.56 -1.46
N LEU A 111 25.11 0.91 -1.09
CA LEU A 111 24.94 0.21 0.18
C LEU A 111 25.26 -1.30 0.08
N ASP A 112 25.70 -1.79 -1.07
CA ASP A 112 25.98 -3.21 -1.35
C ASP A 112 24.81 -4.14 -0.95
N ILE A 113 23.60 -3.75 -1.34
CA ILE A 113 22.38 -4.50 -1.02
C ILE A 113 22.17 -5.60 -2.06
N ASP A 114 22.36 -6.85 -1.65
CA ASP A 114 21.98 -8.02 -2.44
C ASP A 114 20.45 -8.21 -2.47
N CYS A 115 19.74 -7.34 -3.20
CA CYS A 115 18.30 -7.39 -3.36
C CYS A 115 17.85 -7.98 -4.70
N GLU A 116 18.70 -8.75 -5.39
CA GLU A 116 18.36 -9.37 -6.68
C GLU A 116 17.84 -8.31 -7.69
N LEU A 117 18.53 -7.16 -7.75
CA LEU A 117 18.15 -6.08 -8.65
C LEU A 117 18.48 -6.47 -10.09
N THR A 118 17.49 -6.37 -10.96
CA THR A 118 17.62 -6.64 -12.39
C THR A 118 17.10 -5.45 -13.18
N ARG A 119 17.84 -5.01 -14.20
CA ARG A 119 17.31 -4.13 -15.25
C ARG A 119 16.57 -4.97 -16.29
N ALA A 120 15.34 -4.57 -16.62
CA ALA A 120 14.49 -5.28 -17.58
C ALA A 120 13.53 -4.31 -18.28
N PRO A 121 13.07 -4.63 -19.51
CA PRO A 121 12.01 -3.87 -20.15
C PRO A 121 10.69 -3.94 -19.36
N SER A 122 9.93 -2.86 -19.39
CA SER A 122 8.55 -2.82 -18.87
C SER A 122 7.56 -2.50 -19.98
N TYR A 123 6.49 -3.28 -20.06
CA TYR A 123 5.47 -3.17 -21.09
C TYR A 123 4.09 -2.84 -20.52
N VAL A 124 3.41 -1.89 -21.17
CA VAL A 124 1.95 -1.77 -21.12
C VAL A 124 1.39 -2.29 -22.42
N TYR A 125 0.57 -3.33 -22.39
CA TYR A 125 0.07 -3.95 -23.61
C TYR A 125 -1.47 -4.00 -23.66
N THR A 126 -1.97 -4.16 -24.88
CA THR A 126 -3.36 -4.49 -25.17
C THR A 126 -3.42 -5.66 -26.15
N ARG A 127 -4.45 -6.50 -26.00
CA ARG A 127 -4.85 -7.49 -27.00
C ARG A 127 -6.09 -7.05 -27.79
N ASP A 128 -6.71 -5.95 -27.38
CA ASP A 128 -7.87 -5.34 -28.01
C ASP A 128 -7.44 -4.32 -29.07
N PRO A 129 -7.76 -4.54 -30.37
CA PRO A 129 -7.55 -3.59 -31.46
C PRO A 129 -8.10 -2.19 -31.18
N ASP A 130 -9.22 -2.08 -30.47
CA ASP A 130 -9.88 -0.81 -30.20
C ASP A 130 -9.10 0.06 -29.19
N GLN A 131 -8.07 -0.49 -28.55
CA GLN A 131 -7.22 0.22 -27.58
C GLN A 131 -5.86 0.67 -28.16
N ARG A 132 -5.54 0.34 -29.42
CA ARG A 132 -4.24 0.68 -30.05
C ARG A 132 -3.92 2.17 -29.95
N ASP A 133 -4.88 3.03 -30.28
CA ASP A 133 -4.68 4.49 -30.28
C ASP A 133 -4.25 5.03 -28.91
N ARG A 134 -4.70 4.38 -27.82
CA ARG A 134 -4.32 4.77 -26.45
C ARG A 134 -2.87 4.39 -26.14
N ILE A 135 -2.39 3.26 -26.68
CA ILE A 135 -0.97 2.88 -26.60
C ILE A 135 -0.13 3.88 -27.37
N GLU A 136 -0.52 4.21 -28.62
CA GLU A 136 0.19 5.18 -29.47
C GLU A 136 0.28 6.56 -28.80
N SER A 137 -0.84 7.05 -28.27
CA SER A 137 -0.89 8.33 -27.53
C SER A 137 0.05 8.34 -26.32
N GLU A 138 0.16 7.22 -25.60
CA GLU A 138 1.06 7.12 -24.45
C GLU A 138 2.52 7.07 -24.86
N VAL A 139 2.88 6.37 -25.95
CA VAL A 139 4.25 6.37 -26.50
C VAL A 139 4.66 7.81 -26.82
N ASP A 140 3.83 8.52 -27.58
CA ASP A 140 4.11 9.89 -28.00
C ASP A 140 4.24 10.83 -26.80
N ALA A 141 3.33 10.72 -25.83
CA ALA A 141 3.36 11.50 -24.61
C ALA A 141 4.63 11.26 -23.78
N ALA A 142 4.96 9.99 -23.51
CA ALA A 142 6.12 9.63 -22.71
C ALA A 142 7.44 10.01 -23.40
N ALA A 143 7.56 9.77 -24.71
CA ALA A 143 8.73 10.16 -25.49
C ALA A 143 8.91 11.69 -25.52
N LYS A 144 7.81 12.46 -25.66
CA LYS A 144 7.84 13.92 -25.57
C LYS A 144 8.37 14.42 -24.22
N LEU A 145 8.06 13.71 -23.14
CA LEU A 145 8.54 14.02 -21.78
C LEU A 145 9.96 13.51 -21.49
N GLY A 146 10.66 12.97 -22.49
CA GLY A 146 12.05 12.52 -22.36
C GLY A 146 12.22 11.14 -21.72
N LEU A 147 11.15 10.36 -21.60
CA LEU A 147 11.21 9.00 -21.07
C LEU A 147 11.65 8.00 -22.15
N PRO A 148 12.25 6.84 -21.77
CA PRO A 148 12.75 5.84 -22.71
C PRO A 148 11.60 4.98 -23.29
N ALA A 149 10.55 5.62 -23.77
CA ALA A 149 9.34 4.99 -24.29
C ALA A 149 9.42 4.77 -25.80
N SER A 150 9.02 3.59 -26.25
CA SER A 150 8.90 3.23 -27.66
C SER A 150 7.70 2.32 -27.90
N MET A 151 7.23 2.28 -29.15
CA MET A 151 6.21 1.31 -29.56
C MET A 151 6.82 -0.09 -29.69
N ALA A 152 6.09 -1.10 -29.22
CA ALA A 152 6.40 -2.51 -29.41
C ALA A 152 5.18 -3.26 -29.94
N SER A 153 5.41 -4.19 -30.86
CA SER A 153 4.40 -5.11 -31.41
C SER A 153 4.56 -6.54 -30.90
N GLN A 154 5.58 -6.80 -30.08
CA GLN A 154 5.86 -8.10 -29.48
C GLN A 154 6.30 -7.92 -28.02
N VAL A 155 5.86 -8.84 -27.18
CA VAL A 155 6.26 -8.99 -25.77
C VAL A 155 6.54 -10.48 -25.56
N ASP A 156 7.43 -10.82 -24.63
CA ASP A 156 7.79 -12.19 -24.26
C ASP A 156 6.71 -12.92 -23.44
N LEU A 157 5.44 -12.75 -23.85
CA LEU A 157 4.28 -13.43 -23.29
C LEU A 157 3.84 -14.56 -24.24
N PRO A 158 3.16 -15.62 -23.73
CA PRO A 158 2.81 -16.81 -24.52
C PRO A 158 1.59 -16.59 -25.44
N PHE A 159 1.36 -15.36 -25.88
CA PHE A 159 0.26 -14.96 -26.75
C PHE A 159 0.61 -13.71 -27.54
N ASP A 160 -0.07 -13.54 -28.68
CA ASP A 160 0.04 -12.31 -29.47
C ASP A 160 -0.65 -11.13 -28.76
N ILE A 161 -0.06 -9.95 -28.96
CA ILE A 161 -0.59 -8.65 -28.54
C ILE A 161 -0.92 -7.79 -29.76
N GLU A 162 -1.78 -6.81 -29.57
CA GLU A 162 -2.09 -5.81 -30.60
C GLU A 162 -1.01 -4.72 -30.65
N ALA A 163 -0.72 -4.13 -29.49
CA ALA A 163 0.23 -3.04 -29.35
C ALA A 163 0.72 -2.96 -27.89
N ALA A 164 1.93 -2.43 -27.71
CA ALA A 164 2.48 -2.14 -26.39
C ALA A 164 3.35 -0.88 -26.36
N VAL A 165 3.31 -0.18 -25.23
CA VAL A 165 4.34 0.79 -24.86
C VAL A 165 5.47 0.02 -24.19
N ARG A 166 6.69 0.17 -24.66
CA ARG A 166 7.91 -0.39 -24.05
C ARG A 166 8.71 0.72 -23.40
N PHE A 167 9.06 0.55 -22.13
CA PHE A 167 10.07 1.33 -21.44
C PHE A 167 11.31 0.47 -21.23
N GLU A 168 12.46 0.93 -21.72
CA GLU A 168 13.74 0.27 -21.52
C GLU A 168 14.36 0.59 -20.15
N ASP A 169 15.30 -0.25 -19.71
CA ASP A 169 16.15 -0.01 -18.54
C ASP A 169 15.40 0.29 -17.23
N GLN A 170 14.18 -0.22 -17.10
CA GLN A 170 13.43 -0.21 -15.84
C GLN A 170 13.96 -1.29 -14.90
N VAL A 171 13.58 -1.29 -13.62
CA VAL A 171 14.15 -2.24 -12.67
C VAL A 171 13.12 -3.00 -11.87
N HIS A 172 13.53 -4.15 -11.40
CA HIS A 172 12.76 -4.93 -10.46
C HIS A 172 13.72 -5.59 -9.45
N PHE A 173 13.31 -5.66 -8.18
CA PHE A 173 14.15 -6.22 -7.12
C PHE A 173 13.31 -6.98 -6.09
N HIS A 174 13.95 -7.66 -5.14
CA HIS A 174 13.34 -8.31 -4.00
C HIS A 174 13.06 -7.28 -2.87
N PRO A 175 11.80 -6.88 -2.63
CA PRO A 175 11.46 -5.76 -1.73
C PRO A 175 11.90 -5.95 -0.29
N GLY A 176 11.73 -7.16 0.27
CA GLY A 176 12.16 -7.45 1.64
C GLY A 176 13.66 -7.25 1.85
N LYS A 177 14.50 -7.85 1.00
CA LYS A 177 15.97 -7.68 1.04
C LYS A 177 16.40 -6.22 0.91
N TYR A 178 15.76 -5.45 0.02
CA TYR A 178 16.04 -4.02 -0.12
C TYR A 178 15.72 -3.22 1.15
N LEU A 179 14.56 -3.47 1.77
CA LEU A 179 14.22 -2.80 3.04
C LEU A 179 15.17 -3.20 4.17
N ALA A 180 15.59 -4.47 4.23
CA ALA A 180 16.59 -4.91 5.20
C ALA A 180 17.91 -4.13 5.03
N GLY A 181 18.37 -3.96 3.78
CA GLY A 181 19.56 -3.16 3.47
C GLY A 181 19.41 -1.69 3.88
N LEU A 182 18.29 -1.05 3.55
CA LEU A 182 18.02 0.34 3.96
C LEU A 182 17.97 0.51 5.47
N ALA A 183 17.35 -0.42 6.21
CA ALA A 183 17.25 -0.33 7.66
C ALA A 183 18.61 -0.53 8.35
N ARG A 184 19.44 -1.46 7.87
CA ARG A 184 20.83 -1.59 8.32
C ARG A 184 21.61 -0.30 8.06
N ALA A 185 21.52 0.23 6.83
CA ALA A 185 22.19 1.48 6.48
C ALA A 185 21.75 2.68 7.36
N LEU A 186 20.47 2.77 7.70
CA LEU A 186 19.96 3.82 8.61
C LEU A 186 20.55 3.68 10.01
N THR A 187 20.54 2.46 10.56
CA THR A 187 21.07 2.20 11.90
C THR A 187 22.59 2.35 11.99
N ASP A 188 23.32 1.92 10.96
CA ASP A 188 24.77 2.13 10.84
C ASP A 188 25.13 3.63 10.75
N ALA A 189 24.26 4.44 10.14
CA ALA A 189 24.38 5.89 10.09
C ALA A 189 23.97 6.60 11.40
N GLY A 190 23.52 5.85 12.41
CA GLY A 190 23.14 6.36 13.74
C GLY A 190 21.66 6.70 13.89
N GLY A 191 20.82 6.42 12.90
CA GLY A 191 19.37 6.52 13.04
C GLY A 191 18.81 5.40 13.92
N VAL A 192 17.66 5.64 14.56
CA VAL A 192 17.02 4.66 15.44
C VAL A 192 15.72 4.16 14.81
N ILE A 193 15.46 2.86 14.93
CA ILE A 193 14.22 2.22 14.46
C ILE A 193 13.58 1.50 15.65
N HIS A 194 12.26 1.66 15.80
CA HIS A 194 11.45 0.84 16.70
C HIS A 194 10.27 0.23 15.95
N GLU A 195 10.07 -1.07 16.16
CA GLU A 195 8.94 -1.85 15.65
C GLU A 195 7.86 -1.99 16.74
N ASP A 196 6.74 -2.60 16.41
CA ASP A 196 5.62 -2.86 17.33
C ASP A 196 5.18 -1.62 18.13
N THR A 197 5.38 -0.44 17.54
CA THR A 197 5.19 0.87 18.17
C THR A 197 4.24 1.70 17.31
N ARG A 198 2.93 1.52 17.57
CA ARG A 198 1.92 2.29 16.85
C ARG A 198 1.84 3.72 17.36
N VAL A 199 2.16 4.67 16.49
CA VAL A 199 1.84 6.08 16.71
C VAL A 199 0.33 6.27 16.60
N THR A 200 -0.27 6.92 17.59
CA THR A 200 -1.72 7.13 17.71
C THR A 200 -2.15 8.58 17.54
N ALA A 201 -1.23 9.53 17.73
CA ALA A 201 -1.43 10.94 17.48
C ALA A 201 -0.12 11.61 17.04
N VAL A 202 -0.25 12.67 16.23
CA VAL A 202 0.84 13.54 15.79
C VAL A 202 0.31 14.97 15.86
N ASP A 203 0.77 15.73 16.84
CA ASP A 203 0.23 17.05 17.17
C ASP A 203 1.32 18.12 17.05
N GLU A 204 1.05 19.21 16.33
CA GLU A 204 1.93 20.39 16.33
C GLU A 204 1.82 21.12 17.68
N LEU A 205 2.96 21.46 18.25
CA LEU A 205 3.07 22.20 19.49
C LEU A 205 3.22 23.71 19.24
N ARG A 206 3.10 24.51 20.31
CA ARG A 206 3.10 25.98 20.22
C ARG A 206 4.43 26.57 19.75
N ASP A 207 5.52 25.86 19.98
CA ASP A 207 6.88 26.24 19.62
C ASP A 207 7.26 25.81 18.19
N ARG A 208 6.30 25.31 17.40
CA ARG A 208 6.52 24.84 16.03
C ARG A 208 7.36 23.57 15.96
N SER A 209 7.29 22.73 16.98
CA SER A 209 7.69 21.33 16.97
C SER A 209 6.46 20.41 16.86
N VAL A 210 6.67 19.10 16.88
CA VAL A 210 5.62 18.08 16.86
C VAL A 210 5.80 17.07 17.99
N ASN A 211 4.69 16.61 18.56
CA ASN A 211 4.66 15.51 19.52
C ASN A 211 3.95 14.29 18.93
N LEU A 212 4.62 13.15 18.94
CA LEU A 212 4.06 11.86 18.56
C LEU A 212 3.70 11.08 19.82
N THR A 213 2.48 10.54 19.87
CA THR A 213 2.01 9.75 21.02
C THR A 213 1.96 8.27 20.67
N THR A 214 2.55 7.41 21.51
CA THR A 214 2.46 5.95 21.44
C THR A 214 1.77 5.40 22.69
N ALA A 215 1.62 4.07 22.79
CA ALA A 215 1.04 3.45 23.98
C ALA A 215 1.97 3.52 25.22
N THR A 216 3.28 3.61 25.00
CA THR A 216 4.33 3.47 26.02
C THR A 216 5.15 4.74 26.22
N GLY A 217 4.86 5.81 25.48
CA GLY A 217 5.50 7.11 25.67
C GLY A 217 5.31 8.08 24.51
N SER A 218 6.19 9.07 24.41
CA SER A 218 6.09 10.15 23.44
C SER A 218 7.41 10.55 22.80
N VAL A 219 7.33 11.09 21.59
CA VAL A 219 8.49 11.62 20.86
C VAL A 219 8.24 13.07 20.54
N HIS A 220 9.10 13.95 21.04
CA HIS A 220 9.15 15.34 20.62
C HIS A 220 10.14 15.46 19.46
N ALA A 221 9.74 16.10 18.37
CA ALA A 221 10.58 16.30 17.20
C ALA A 221 10.38 17.69 16.59
N ASP A 222 11.40 18.23 15.92
CA ASP A 222 11.24 19.49 15.17
C ASP A 222 10.28 19.29 14.00
N GLN A 223 10.39 18.16 13.30
CA GLN A 223 9.52 17.79 12.18
C GLN A 223 9.13 16.31 12.22
N ALA A 224 7.96 15.98 11.66
CA ALA A 224 7.52 14.60 11.48
C ALA A 224 7.23 14.28 10.02
N VAL A 225 7.56 13.06 9.61
CA VAL A 225 7.16 12.48 8.32
C VAL A 225 6.17 11.36 8.57
N VAL A 226 4.95 11.49 8.04
CA VAL A 226 3.92 10.46 8.11
C VAL A 226 3.89 9.68 6.79
N ALA A 227 4.57 8.53 6.78
CA ALA A 227 4.76 7.64 5.64
C ALA A 227 3.92 6.35 5.75
N THR A 228 2.69 6.48 6.24
CA THR A 228 1.82 5.35 6.64
C THR A 228 0.91 4.82 5.53
N LEU A 229 1.35 4.90 4.27
CA LEU A 229 0.58 4.65 3.04
C LEU A 229 -0.58 5.63 2.81
N LEU A 230 -1.50 5.76 3.76
CA LEU A 230 -2.45 6.87 3.90
C LEU A 230 -2.18 7.54 5.25
N PRO A 231 -2.07 8.89 5.33
CA PRO A 231 -1.79 9.58 6.58
C PRO A 231 -2.83 9.24 7.65
N MET A 232 -2.33 8.88 8.82
CA MET A 232 -3.12 8.35 9.93
C MET A 232 -4.16 9.35 10.45
N GLY A 233 -5.28 8.82 10.95
CA GLY A 233 -6.35 9.61 11.54
C GLY A 233 -6.96 10.62 10.57
N LEU A 234 -6.89 11.90 10.93
CA LEU A 234 -7.48 13.01 10.16
C LEU A 234 -6.42 13.92 9.52
N ILE A 235 -5.13 13.57 9.60
CA ILE A 235 -4.03 14.42 9.13
C ILE A 235 -4.27 14.83 7.68
N GLY A 236 -4.32 16.14 7.43
CA GLY A 236 -4.48 16.77 6.12
C GLY A 236 -5.77 16.44 5.35
N GLY A 237 -6.70 15.68 5.94
CA GLY A 237 -7.94 15.25 5.29
C GLY A 237 -7.75 14.30 4.11
N TYR A 238 -6.60 13.62 4.00
CA TYR A 238 -6.27 12.79 2.83
C TYR A 238 -7.19 11.58 2.65
N PHE A 239 -7.82 11.09 3.72
CA PHE A 239 -8.85 10.06 3.65
C PHE A 239 -10.03 10.46 2.75
N ALA A 240 -10.35 11.75 2.68
CA ALA A 240 -11.41 12.29 1.83
C ALA A 240 -10.92 12.58 0.40
N LYS A 241 -9.60 12.60 0.18
CA LYS A 241 -8.92 12.96 -1.07
C LYS A 241 -8.33 11.78 -1.83
N THR A 242 -8.47 10.57 -1.31
CA THR A 242 -7.87 9.37 -1.89
C THR A 242 -8.87 8.23 -1.95
N ARG A 243 -8.63 7.26 -2.83
CA ARG A 243 -9.49 6.08 -2.98
C ARG A 243 -8.68 4.80 -2.81
N PRO A 244 -9.05 3.92 -1.85
CA PRO A 244 -8.34 2.68 -1.64
C PRO A 244 -8.66 1.66 -2.75
N SER A 245 -7.68 0.83 -3.08
CA SER A 245 -7.85 -0.31 -3.97
C SER A 245 -7.00 -1.48 -3.49
N ARG A 246 -7.49 -2.70 -3.68
CA ARG A 246 -6.75 -3.94 -3.44
C ARG A 246 -6.44 -4.63 -4.76
N SER A 247 -5.41 -5.45 -4.79
CA SER A 247 -5.12 -6.38 -5.91
C SER A 247 -4.47 -7.64 -5.38
N TYR A 248 -4.65 -8.74 -6.10
CA TYR A 248 -4.23 -10.08 -5.70
C TYR A 248 -3.02 -10.51 -6.50
N ALA A 249 -2.14 -11.25 -5.84
CA ALA A 249 -0.88 -11.71 -6.38
C ALA A 249 -0.68 -13.20 -6.12
N LEU A 250 -0.09 -13.87 -7.11
CA LEU A 250 0.39 -15.23 -7.05
C LEU A 250 1.88 -15.23 -7.37
N ALA A 251 2.66 -16.05 -6.66
CA ALA A 251 3.99 -16.45 -7.10
C ALA A 251 3.94 -17.93 -7.49
N VAL A 252 4.30 -18.20 -8.74
CA VAL A 252 4.26 -19.55 -9.33
C VAL A 252 5.64 -19.94 -9.83
N ARG A 253 5.88 -21.23 -9.96
CA ARG A 253 6.99 -21.80 -10.72
C ARG A 253 6.48 -22.30 -12.05
N LEU A 254 7.22 -22.04 -13.11
CA LEU A 254 6.92 -22.52 -14.45
C LEU A 254 7.75 -23.75 -14.78
N ALA A 255 7.22 -24.67 -15.58
CA ALA A 255 7.99 -25.81 -16.10
C ALA A 255 8.99 -25.38 -17.20
N GLY A 256 8.76 -24.22 -17.81
CA GLY A 256 9.62 -23.59 -18.80
C GLY A 256 10.20 -22.25 -18.33
N LYS A 257 10.90 -21.57 -19.25
CA LYS A 257 11.50 -20.27 -18.94
C LYS A 257 10.41 -19.19 -18.79
N PRO A 258 10.41 -18.38 -17.71
CA PRO A 258 9.50 -17.26 -17.57
C PRO A 258 9.83 -16.12 -18.55
N PRO A 259 8.88 -15.21 -18.81
CA PRO A 259 9.16 -13.91 -19.40
C PRO A 259 10.29 -13.21 -18.62
N GLU A 260 11.23 -12.58 -19.34
CA GLU A 260 12.26 -11.72 -18.75
C GLU A 260 11.72 -10.31 -18.45
N SER A 261 10.66 -9.89 -19.15
CA SER A 261 10.09 -8.56 -19.01
C SER A 261 9.09 -8.42 -17.86
N MET A 262 8.87 -7.17 -17.47
CA MET A 262 7.69 -6.78 -16.71
C MET A 262 6.57 -6.43 -17.68
N ALA A 263 5.35 -6.93 -17.45
CA ALA A 263 4.21 -6.56 -18.28
C ALA A 263 2.97 -6.20 -17.45
N ILE A 264 2.10 -5.35 -18.00
CA ILE A 264 0.76 -5.07 -17.49
C ILE A 264 -0.22 -4.80 -18.64
N SER A 265 -1.39 -5.42 -18.61
CA SER A 265 -2.45 -5.16 -19.59
C SER A 265 -3.24 -3.90 -19.24
N ILE A 266 -3.72 -3.19 -20.26
CA ILE A 266 -4.79 -2.19 -20.10
C ILE A 266 -6.19 -2.80 -20.25
N ASP A 267 -6.25 -4.04 -20.71
CA ASP A 267 -7.47 -4.82 -20.87
C ASP A 267 -8.09 -5.16 -19.51
N ALA A 268 -9.39 -5.45 -19.52
CA ALA A 268 -10.14 -5.92 -18.35
C ALA A 268 -10.42 -7.43 -18.47
N PRO A 269 -10.11 -8.26 -17.46
CA PRO A 269 -9.41 -7.89 -16.21
C PRO A 269 -7.93 -7.56 -16.44
N THR A 270 -7.41 -6.60 -15.66
CA THR A 270 -5.98 -6.25 -15.70
C THR A 270 -5.13 -7.41 -15.21
N ARG A 271 -4.11 -7.77 -15.98
CA ARG A 271 -3.12 -8.81 -15.67
C ARG A 271 -1.72 -8.21 -15.74
N SER A 272 -0.92 -8.46 -14.71
CA SER A 272 0.45 -8.00 -14.65
C SER A 272 1.38 -9.14 -14.29
N THR A 273 2.52 -9.22 -14.97
CA THR A 273 3.52 -10.26 -14.76
C THR A 273 4.90 -9.69 -14.50
N ARG A 274 5.73 -10.43 -13.76
CA ARG A 274 7.15 -10.14 -13.54
C ARG A 274 7.89 -11.43 -13.18
N PRO A 275 9.08 -11.70 -13.73
CA PRO A 275 9.92 -12.80 -13.27
C PRO A 275 10.39 -12.62 -11.82
N TRP A 276 10.60 -13.74 -11.14
CA TRP A 276 11.33 -13.83 -9.87
C TRP A 276 12.14 -15.13 -9.85
N GLN A 277 13.44 -15.06 -9.54
CA GLN A 277 14.35 -16.21 -9.68
C GLN A 277 14.35 -16.81 -11.12
N ASP A 278 14.98 -17.95 -11.32
CA ASP A 278 15.24 -18.51 -12.66
C ASP A 278 13.98 -19.04 -13.38
N ASP A 279 13.03 -19.61 -12.64
CA ASP A 279 11.82 -20.28 -13.16
C ASP A 279 10.53 -19.73 -12.54
N GLY A 280 10.61 -18.65 -11.76
CA GLY A 280 9.47 -18.08 -11.06
C GLY A 280 8.79 -16.94 -11.83
N LEU A 281 7.46 -16.90 -11.74
CA LEU A 281 6.65 -15.79 -12.24
C LEU A 281 5.73 -15.25 -11.13
N ILE A 282 5.67 -13.94 -11.00
CA ILE A 282 4.66 -13.24 -10.21
C ILE A 282 3.55 -12.79 -11.14
N VAL A 283 2.31 -13.11 -10.80
CA VAL A 283 1.12 -12.70 -11.54
C VAL A 283 0.20 -11.90 -10.62
N VAL A 284 -0.24 -10.73 -11.07
CA VAL A 284 -1.12 -9.83 -10.32
C VAL A 284 -2.33 -9.43 -11.14
N GLY A 285 -3.48 -9.33 -10.49
CA GLY A 285 -4.71 -8.85 -11.14
C GLY A 285 -5.85 -8.63 -10.17
N ASN A 286 -7.06 -8.57 -10.74
CA ASN A 286 -8.33 -8.55 -10.00
C ASN A 286 -8.41 -7.39 -9.00
N GLY A 287 -8.12 -6.18 -9.49
CA GLY A 287 -8.18 -4.98 -8.67
C GLY A 287 -9.62 -4.57 -8.33
N HIS A 288 -9.88 -4.20 -7.07
CA HIS A 288 -11.19 -3.71 -6.62
C HIS A 288 -11.07 -2.79 -5.39
N GLU A 289 -12.14 -2.08 -5.02
CA GLU A 289 -12.21 -1.35 -3.75
C GLU A 289 -12.35 -2.33 -2.57
N PRO A 290 -11.68 -2.12 -1.42
CA PRO A 290 -11.90 -2.93 -0.22
C PRO A 290 -13.38 -3.03 0.17
N GLY A 291 -13.83 -4.20 0.58
CA GLY A 291 -15.23 -4.43 0.99
C GLY A 291 -16.27 -4.40 -0.15
N ALA A 292 -15.87 -4.15 -1.40
CA ALA A 292 -16.80 -4.12 -2.54
C ALA A 292 -17.12 -5.49 -3.16
N VAL A 293 -16.42 -6.55 -2.75
CA VAL A 293 -16.59 -7.92 -3.24
C VAL A 293 -16.92 -8.82 -2.06
N ASP A 294 -18.00 -9.59 -2.17
CA ASP A 294 -18.44 -10.52 -1.11
C ASP A 294 -17.58 -11.79 -1.09
N ASP A 295 -17.40 -12.43 -2.24
CA ASP A 295 -16.56 -13.63 -2.39
C ASP A 295 -15.16 -13.26 -2.88
N THR A 296 -14.31 -12.80 -1.96
CA THR A 296 -12.93 -12.43 -2.28
C THR A 296 -12.04 -13.62 -2.68
N GLU A 297 -12.38 -14.86 -2.30
CA GLU A 297 -11.60 -16.05 -2.72
C GLU A 297 -11.80 -16.33 -4.22
N SER A 298 -12.96 -15.99 -4.79
CA SER A 298 -13.17 -16.07 -6.25
C SER A 298 -12.17 -15.25 -7.06
N LEU A 299 -11.62 -14.17 -6.48
CA LEU A 299 -10.61 -13.33 -7.15
C LEU A 299 -9.25 -14.02 -7.20
N TYR A 300 -8.89 -14.84 -6.22
CA TYR A 300 -7.71 -15.71 -6.33
C TYR A 300 -7.96 -16.83 -7.32
N GLN A 301 -9.15 -17.45 -7.30
CA GLN A 301 -9.49 -18.54 -8.22
C GLN A 301 -9.40 -18.08 -9.68
N ASP A 302 -10.02 -16.95 -10.02
CA ASP A 302 -9.95 -16.38 -11.38
C ASP A 302 -8.51 -16.04 -11.80
N LEU A 303 -7.69 -15.53 -10.87
CA LEU A 303 -6.28 -15.24 -11.16
C LEU A 303 -5.47 -16.53 -11.37
N GLU A 304 -5.72 -17.57 -10.59
CA GLU A 304 -5.10 -18.89 -10.74
C GLU A 304 -5.50 -19.55 -12.06
N ASP A 305 -6.80 -19.55 -12.39
CA ASP A 305 -7.34 -20.12 -13.62
C ASP A 305 -6.71 -19.44 -14.85
N TRP A 306 -6.66 -18.11 -14.86
CA TRP A 306 -5.99 -17.35 -15.92
C TRP A 306 -4.50 -17.68 -16.01
N THR A 307 -3.83 -17.80 -14.86
CA THR A 307 -2.39 -18.11 -14.83
C THR A 307 -2.10 -19.48 -15.42
N ARG A 308 -2.89 -20.51 -15.04
CA ARG A 308 -2.76 -21.87 -15.54
C ARG A 308 -3.19 -22.04 -16.99
N SER A 309 -4.15 -21.23 -17.47
CA SER A 309 -4.54 -21.26 -18.88
C SER A 309 -3.51 -20.59 -19.79
N THR A 310 -2.66 -19.72 -19.23
CA THR A 310 -1.72 -18.88 -19.97
C THR A 310 -0.30 -19.45 -19.94
N PHE A 311 0.14 -19.98 -18.80
CA PHE A 311 1.51 -20.46 -18.58
C PHE A 311 1.51 -21.94 -18.20
N ASP A 312 2.60 -22.64 -18.52
CA ASP A 312 2.84 -24.01 -18.07
C ASP A 312 3.31 -24.02 -16.60
N VAL A 313 2.35 -23.93 -15.69
CA VAL A 313 2.58 -23.78 -14.24
C VAL A 313 2.93 -25.13 -13.62
N ALA A 314 4.16 -25.26 -13.09
CA ALA A 314 4.61 -26.41 -12.32
C ALA A 314 4.04 -26.41 -10.89
N SER A 315 4.06 -25.26 -10.22
CA SER A 315 3.54 -25.12 -8.84
C SER A 315 3.08 -23.69 -8.53
N LEU A 316 2.15 -23.57 -7.57
CA LEU A 316 1.81 -22.30 -6.91
C LEU A 316 2.40 -22.28 -5.51
N GLU A 317 3.36 -21.38 -5.31
CA GLU A 317 4.15 -21.29 -4.09
C GLU A 317 3.47 -20.37 -3.06
N TYR A 318 3.14 -19.14 -3.47
CA TYR A 318 2.63 -18.10 -2.58
C TYR A 318 1.42 -17.38 -3.17
N ARG A 319 0.54 -16.91 -2.29
CA ARG A 319 -0.48 -15.91 -2.63
C ARG A 319 -0.58 -14.84 -1.55
N TRP A 320 -0.82 -13.61 -2.00
CA TRP A 320 -1.04 -12.47 -1.12
C TRP A 320 -1.80 -11.37 -1.85
N SER A 321 -2.25 -10.37 -1.11
CA SER A 321 -2.84 -9.17 -1.70
C SER A 321 -2.27 -7.90 -1.05
N ALA A 322 -2.32 -6.81 -1.80
CA ALA A 322 -1.82 -5.51 -1.38
C ALA A 322 -2.89 -4.44 -1.53
N GLN A 323 -2.76 -3.38 -0.73
CA GLN A 323 -3.60 -2.20 -0.80
C GLN A 323 -2.80 -0.99 -1.24
N ASP A 324 -3.43 -0.13 -2.03
CA ASP A 324 -2.90 1.16 -2.43
C ASP A 324 -4.01 2.21 -2.46
N TYR A 325 -3.61 3.48 -2.57
CA TYR A 325 -4.48 4.64 -2.65
C TYR A 325 -4.21 5.40 -3.95
N SER A 326 -5.28 5.82 -4.61
CA SER A 326 -5.20 6.70 -5.78
C SER A 326 -5.70 8.09 -5.44
N THR A 327 -5.16 9.10 -6.11
CA THR A 327 -5.64 10.48 -6.07
C THR A 327 -6.53 10.75 -7.30
N PRO A 328 -7.47 11.72 -7.21
CA PRO A 328 -8.36 12.06 -8.33
C PRO A 328 -7.63 12.56 -9.59
N ASP A 329 -6.48 13.20 -9.39
CA ASP A 329 -5.64 13.82 -10.40
C ASP A 329 -4.46 12.95 -10.84
N GLN A 330 -4.36 11.71 -10.33
CA GLN A 330 -3.35 10.70 -10.64
C GLN A 330 -1.94 10.99 -10.12
N ILE A 331 -1.71 12.14 -9.47
CA ILE A 331 -0.41 12.50 -8.91
C ILE A 331 -0.44 12.27 -7.39
N PRO A 332 0.60 11.68 -6.76
CA PRO A 332 0.67 11.56 -5.30
C PRO A 332 0.67 12.91 -4.58
N TYR A 333 0.20 12.96 -3.34
CA TYR A 333 0.39 14.12 -2.45
C TYR A 333 1.69 13.93 -1.68
N ILE A 334 2.65 14.85 -1.83
CA ILE A 334 3.98 14.81 -1.21
C ILE A 334 4.36 16.20 -0.71
N GLY A 335 4.84 16.29 0.53
CA GLY A 335 5.36 17.52 1.12
C GLY A 335 4.66 17.89 2.42
N ARG A 336 4.67 19.18 2.76
CA ARG A 336 4.11 19.69 4.01
C ARG A 336 2.58 19.56 4.04
N SER A 337 2.04 18.99 5.11
CA SER A 337 0.61 18.84 5.32
C SER A 337 -0.07 20.22 5.39
N PRO A 338 -1.25 20.39 4.78
CA PRO A 338 -2.01 21.64 4.92
C PRO A 338 -2.49 21.88 6.37
N ALA A 339 -2.47 20.84 7.22
CA ALA A 339 -2.82 20.96 8.63
C ALA A 339 -1.68 21.54 9.49
N SER A 340 -0.42 21.28 9.09
CA SER A 340 0.77 21.70 9.83
C SER A 340 1.99 21.66 8.92
N PRO A 341 2.78 22.74 8.84
CA PRO A 341 4.00 22.74 8.04
C PRO A 341 5.11 21.87 8.65
N MET A 342 5.01 21.48 9.93
CA MET A 342 5.97 20.60 10.60
C MET A 342 5.66 19.11 10.40
N ILE A 343 4.50 18.80 9.83
CA ILE A 343 4.10 17.43 9.48
C ILE A 343 4.18 17.28 7.96
N LEU A 344 5.10 16.46 7.49
CA LEU A 344 5.24 16.11 6.09
C LEU A 344 4.56 14.76 5.81
N VAL A 345 4.07 14.56 4.59
CA VAL A 345 3.32 13.37 4.20
C VAL A 345 3.72 12.93 2.80
N ALA A 346 3.50 11.64 2.52
CA ALA A 346 3.49 11.12 1.15
C ALA A 346 2.42 10.04 1.00
N THR A 347 1.52 10.18 0.04
CA THR A 347 0.36 9.27 -0.12
C THR A 347 -0.21 9.30 -1.54
N GLY A 348 -0.98 8.27 -1.88
CA GLY A 348 -1.74 8.24 -3.13
C GLY A 348 -0.91 7.78 -4.33
N PHE A 349 -0.05 6.78 -4.13
CA PHE A 349 0.93 6.31 -5.13
C PHE A 349 0.34 5.48 -6.28
N LYS A 350 -0.95 5.12 -6.21
CA LYS A 350 -1.69 4.47 -7.30
C LYS A 350 -0.98 3.20 -7.82
N LYS A 351 -0.50 2.35 -6.90
CA LYS A 351 0.23 1.08 -7.16
C LYS A 351 1.69 1.24 -7.54
N TRP A 352 2.16 2.45 -7.80
CA TRP A 352 3.51 2.75 -8.27
C TRP A 352 4.40 3.32 -7.15
N GLY A 353 4.25 2.74 -5.96
CA GLY A 353 4.90 3.26 -4.74
C GLY A 353 6.40 3.06 -4.67
N LEU A 354 7.02 2.22 -5.52
CA LEU A 354 8.47 2.03 -5.47
C LEU A 354 9.25 3.19 -6.11
N SER A 355 8.86 3.61 -7.32
CA SER A 355 9.42 4.79 -7.99
C SER A 355 8.88 6.08 -7.37
N ASN A 356 7.55 6.26 -7.27
CA ASN A 356 6.97 7.47 -6.66
C ASN A 356 7.36 7.60 -5.20
N GLY A 357 7.48 6.51 -4.44
CA GLY A 357 7.84 6.57 -3.03
C GLY A 357 9.31 6.95 -2.82
N THR A 358 10.20 6.52 -3.71
CA THR A 358 11.61 6.96 -3.69
C THR A 358 11.72 8.42 -4.10
N ALA A 359 10.99 8.85 -5.14
CA ALA A 359 10.90 10.26 -5.52
C ALA A 359 10.32 11.12 -4.38
N ALA A 360 9.29 10.62 -3.69
CA ALA A 360 8.74 11.26 -2.51
C ALA A 360 9.78 11.40 -1.41
N ALA A 361 10.56 10.35 -1.14
CA ALA A 361 11.60 10.41 -0.13
C ALA A 361 12.67 11.45 -0.43
N MET A 362 13.03 11.65 -1.71
CA MET A 362 13.95 12.72 -2.13
C MET A 362 13.35 14.11 -1.91
N ILE A 363 12.10 14.33 -2.33
CA ILE A 363 11.38 15.59 -2.10
C ILE A 363 11.28 15.90 -0.60
N LEU A 364 10.92 14.90 0.20
CA LEU A 364 10.79 15.03 1.65
C LEU A 364 12.13 15.35 2.32
N ALA A 365 13.21 14.68 1.90
CA ALA A 365 14.54 14.95 2.44
C ALA A 365 15.01 16.39 2.15
N ASP A 366 14.75 16.92 0.95
CA ASP A 366 15.03 18.33 0.64
C ASP A 366 14.20 19.27 1.52
N LEU A 367 12.91 18.99 1.71
CA LEU A 367 12.05 19.81 2.57
C LEU A 367 12.43 19.78 4.05
N LEU A 368 12.90 18.64 4.56
CA LEU A 368 13.42 18.53 5.93
C LEU A 368 14.70 19.35 6.11
N ALA A 369 15.51 19.47 5.05
CA ALA A 369 16.73 20.25 5.02
C ALA A 369 16.53 21.72 4.60
N ASP A 370 15.26 22.18 4.51
CA ASP A 370 14.88 23.50 4.01
C ASP A 370 15.48 23.86 2.64
N ARG A 371 15.62 22.86 1.76
CA ARG A 371 16.02 23.00 0.35
C ARG A 371 14.81 23.01 -0.57
N ASP A 372 14.89 23.80 -1.63
CA ASP A 372 13.91 23.77 -2.72
C ASP A 372 14.06 22.48 -3.54
N ASN A 373 12.93 21.90 -3.95
CA ASN A 373 12.90 20.75 -4.84
C ASN A 373 12.12 21.08 -6.13
N PRO A 374 12.70 20.85 -7.32
CA PRO A 374 12.09 21.24 -8.60
C PRO A 374 10.81 20.48 -8.95
N TRP A 375 10.60 19.30 -8.34
CA TRP A 375 9.42 18.47 -8.59
C TRP A 375 8.25 18.80 -7.68
N LEU A 376 8.53 19.39 -6.50
CA LEU A 376 7.52 19.70 -5.48
C LEU A 376 6.25 20.37 -6.03
N PRO A 377 6.30 21.35 -6.96
CA PRO A 377 5.08 21.99 -7.46
C PRO A 377 4.07 21.03 -8.10
N ALA A 378 4.52 19.91 -8.68
CA ALA A 378 3.62 18.89 -9.23
C ALA A 378 2.98 18.02 -8.14
N PHE A 379 3.71 17.75 -7.07
CA PHE A 379 3.32 16.78 -6.04
C PHE A 379 2.76 17.43 -4.76
N ASP A 380 2.81 18.75 -4.63
CA ASP A 380 2.53 19.49 -3.38
C ASP A 380 1.34 18.92 -2.61
N ALA A 381 1.60 18.51 -1.36
CA ALA A 381 0.64 17.90 -0.46
C ALA A 381 -0.56 18.81 -0.11
N SER A 382 -0.42 20.12 -0.28
CA SER A 382 -1.45 21.13 -0.08
C SER A 382 -2.24 21.46 -1.34
N ARG A 383 -1.85 20.94 -2.52
CA ARG A 383 -2.45 21.34 -3.79
C ARG A 383 -3.97 21.12 -3.80
N VAL A 384 -4.66 22.10 -4.36
CA VAL A 384 -6.09 22.03 -4.66
C VAL A 384 -6.20 21.62 -6.13
N GLY A 385 -6.78 20.45 -6.38
CA GLY A 385 -6.89 19.91 -7.74
C GLY A 385 -7.82 20.74 -8.64
N ASP A 386 -7.83 20.38 -9.93
CA ASP A 386 -8.67 21.00 -10.95
C ASP A 386 -10.20 20.85 -10.68
N ALA A 387 -11.04 21.53 -11.47
CA ALA A 387 -12.50 21.46 -11.31
C ALA A 387 -13.04 20.02 -11.44
N GLN A 388 -12.41 19.20 -12.28
CA GLN A 388 -12.76 17.78 -12.44
C GLN A 388 -12.42 16.97 -11.17
N THR A 389 -11.31 17.28 -10.52
CA THR A 389 -10.83 16.72 -9.25
C THR A 389 -11.81 17.07 -8.14
N VAL A 390 -12.23 18.34 -8.03
CA VAL A 390 -13.24 18.75 -7.06
C VAL A 390 -14.57 18.01 -7.30
N GLY A 391 -15.01 17.89 -8.55
CA GLY A 391 -16.22 17.13 -8.89
C GLY A 391 -16.11 15.64 -8.52
N ARG A 392 -14.97 15.01 -8.82
CA ARG A 392 -14.70 13.62 -8.47
C ARG A 392 -14.69 13.43 -6.96
N LEU A 393 -14.02 14.29 -6.20
CA LEU A 393 -14.01 14.28 -4.73
C LEU A 393 -15.43 14.35 -4.14
N VAL A 394 -16.31 15.19 -4.68
CA VAL A 394 -17.71 15.27 -4.22
C VAL A 394 -18.44 13.96 -4.46
N LYS A 395 -18.38 13.43 -5.69
CA LYS A 395 -19.02 12.16 -6.05
C LYS A 395 -18.53 11.01 -5.18
N ASP A 396 -17.23 10.96 -5.00
CA ASP A 396 -16.52 9.99 -4.20
C ASP A 396 -17.01 10.04 -2.74
N ASN A 397 -17.08 11.22 -2.13
CA ASN A 397 -17.54 11.36 -0.74
C ASN A 397 -19.06 11.11 -0.58
N LEU A 398 -19.87 11.31 -1.63
CA LEU A 398 -21.28 10.89 -1.64
C LEU A 398 -21.43 9.37 -1.57
N THR A 399 -20.54 8.61 -2.24
CA THR A 399 -20.53 7.13 -2.13
C THR A 399 -20.24 6.69 -0.70
N VAL A 400 -19.29 7.34 -0.01
CA VAL A 400 -19.01 7.10 1.42
C VAL A 400 -20.25 7.40 2.28
N GLY A 401 -20.94 8.52 2.02
CA GLY A 401 -22.19 8.86 2.70
C GLY A 401 -23.30 7.81 2.51
N LYS A 402 -23.40 7.20 1.32
CA LYS A 402 -24.31 6.08 1.07
C LYS A 402 -23.94 4.85 1.89
N GLU A 403 -22.66 4.50 1.98
CA GLU A 403 -22.20 3.38 2.82
C GLU A 403 -22.53 3.60 4.30
N PHE A 404 -22.39 4.84 4.78
CA PHE A 404 -22.71 5.18 6.17
C PHE A 404 -24.20 4.97 6.52
N VAL A 405 -25.11 5.21 5.57
CA VAL A 405 -26.57 5.07 5.75
C VAL A 405 -27.07 3.67 5.37
N GLY A 406 -26.59 3.12 4.26
CA GLY A 406 -27.08 1.88 3.66
C GLY A 406 -26.30 0.62 4.02
N GLY A 407 -25.02 0.72 4.38
CA GLY A 407 -24.21 -0.44 4.76
C GLY A 407 -24.58 -1.06 6.12
N ARG A 408 -25.45 -0.38 6.89
CA ARG A 408 -26.06 -0.92 8.13
C ARG A 408 -27.26 -1.84 7.88
N LEU A 409 -27.74 -1.98 6.64
CA LEU A 409 -29.09 -2.48 6.36
C LEU A 409 -29.20 -3.82 5.61
N ASN A 410 -28.13 -4.61 5.42
CA ASN A 410 -28.25 -5.72 4.45
C ASN A 410 -27.42 -6.99 4.68
N ARG A 411 -27.30 -7.48 5.92
CA ARG A 411 -26.96 -8.90 6.16
C ARG A 411 -27.73 -9.39 7.37
N ASP A 412 -28.67 -10.31 7.16
CA ASP A 412 -29.35 -10.99 8.26
C ASP A 412 -28.28 -11.75 9.06
N PRO A 413 -28.08 -11.42 10.34
CA PRO A 413 -27.09 -12.11 11.15
C PRO A 413 -27.47 -13.58 11.28
N ILE A 414 -26.48 -14.46 11.15
CA ILE A 414 -26.66 -15.89 11.49
C ILE A 414 -26.44 -16.08 12.99
N ALA A 415 -26.96 -17.17 13.57
CA ALA A 415 -26.60 -17.50 14.94
C ALA A 415 -25.09 -17.79 15.03
N ALA A 416 -24.45 -17.39 16.12
CA ALA A 416 -23.03 -17.66 16.34
C ALA A 416 -22.67 -19.16 16.21
N GLU A 417 -23.61 -20.04 16.57
CA GLU A 417 -23.53 -21.51 16.48
C GLU A 417 -23.50 -22.02 15.03
N ASP A 418 -24.10 -21.28 14.09
CA ASP A 418 -24.20 -21.66 12.67
C ASP A 418 -22.97 -21.23 11.86
N LEU A 419 -22.09 -20.39 12.43
CA LEU A 419 -20.86 -19.98 11.77
C LEU A 419 -19.90 -21.16 11.71
N ALA A 420 -19.48 -21.60 10.53
CA ALA A 420 -18.62 -22.77 10.36
C ALA A 420 -17.14 -22.47 10.72
N PRO A 421 -16.36 -23.45 11.20
CA PRO A 421 -14.92 -23.29 11.43
C PRO A 421 -14.17 -22.79 10.18
N GLY A 422 -13.27 -21.83 10.38
CA GLY A 422 -12.52 -21.15 9.35
C GLY A 422 -13.30 -20.09 8.55
N THR A 423 -14.53 -19.76 8.95
CA THR A 423 -15.38 -18.76 8.26
C THR A 423 -15.68 -17.56 9.15
N GLY A 424 -15.97 -16.43 8.51
CA GLY A 424 -16.37 -15.21 9.20
C GLY A 424 -17.59 -14.57 8.55
N GLY A 425 -18.30 -13.76 9.34
CA GLY A 425 -19.56 -13.17 8.92
C GLY A 425 -20.21 -12.34 10.01
N VAL A 426 -21.34 -11.73 9.66
CA VAL A 426 -22.17 -11.00 10.63
C VAL A 426 -22.96 -12.02 11.44
N VAL A 427 -22.80 -12.00 12.76
CA VAL A 427 -23.45 -12.95 13.68
C VAL A 427 -24.30 -12.24 14.73
N ASP A 428 -25.35 -12.91 15.19
CA ASP A 428 -26.11 -12.55 16.38
C ASP A 428 -25.47 -13.24 17.58
N LEU A 429 -24.99 -12.44 18.53
CA LEU A 429 -24.51 -12.89 19.82
C LEU A 429 -25.33 -12.21 20.92
N ASP A 430 -26.18 -12.98 21.60
CA ASP A 430 -27.05 -12.53 22.70
C ASP A 430 -27.94 -11.33 22.33
N GLY A 431 -28.53 -11.34 21.13
CA GLY A 431 -29.41 -10.29 20.62
C GLY A 431 -28.64 -9.05 20.13
N LYS A 432 -27.33 -9.16 19.91
CA LYS A 432 -26.48 -8.09 19.39
C LYS A 432 -25.77 -8.54 18.11
N THR A 433 -25.87 -7.71 17.07
CA THR A 433 -25.13 -7.91 15.83
C THR A 433 -23.65 -7.57 16.01
N VAL A 434 -22.78 -8.54 15.76
CA VAL A 434 -21.31 -8.42 15.84
C VAL A 434 -20.65 -9.07 14.62
N GLY A 435 -19.37 -8.80 14.40
CA GLY A 435 -18.56 -9.53 13.45
C GLY A 435 -18.05 -10.77 14.15
N GLY A 436 -18.33 -11.96 13.60
CA GLY A 436 -17.85 -13.23 14.11
C GLY A 436 -16.85 -13.86 13.15
N TYR A 437 -15.79 -14.44 13.69
CA TYR A 437 -14.93 -15.38 12.99
C TYR A 437 -14.78 -16.63 13.87
N ARG A 438 -15.05 -17.80 13.32
CA ARG A 438 -14.78 -19.07 13.99
C ARG A 438 -13.48 -19.63 13.46
N ASP A 439 -12.50 -19.80 14.33
CA ASP A 439 -11.21 -20.36 13.93
C ASP A 439 -11.32 -21.88 13.64
N ARG A 440 -10.18 -22.51 13.36
CA ARG A 440 -10.13 -23.95 13.05
C ARG A 440 -10.19 -24.84 14.29
N ASP A 441 -9.95 -24.28 15.46
CA ASP A 441 -10.02 -24.93 16.76
C ASP A 441 -11.38 -24.71 17.44
N ASP A 442 -12.35 -24.19 16.68
CA ASP A 442 -13.74 -23.93 17.07
C ASP A 442 -13.93 -22.74 18.04
N ALA A 443 -12.90 -21.91 18.23
CA ALA A 443 -13.00 -20.68 19.01
C ALA A 443 -13.67 -19.56 18.22
N LEU A 444 -14.60 -18.86 18.85
CA LEU A 444 -15.31 -17.72 18.28
C LEU A 444 -14.64 -16.40 18.68
N HIS A 445 -14.11 -15.70 17.69
CA HIS A 445 -13.60 -14.34 17.81
C HIS A 445 -14.71 -13.36 17.44
N THR A 446 -14.94 -12.33 18.27
CA THR A 446 -15.96 -11.32 17.95
C THR A 446 -15.50 -9.88 18.13
N VAL A 447 -15.89 -9.04 17.18
CA VAL A 447 -15.53 -7.62 17.08
C VAL A 447 -16.73 -6.74 16.77
N ASP A 448 -16.65 -5.46 17.13
CA ASP A 448 -17.59 -4.44 16.67
C ASP A 448 -17.45 -4.24 15.15
N LEU A 449 -18.57 -4.24 14.42
CA LEU A 449 -18.60 -4.04 12.95
C LEU A 449 -18.50 -2.57 12.52
N THR A 450 -18.04 -1.70 13.41
CA THR A 450 -17.94 -0.27 13.18
C THR A 450 -16.47 0.14 13.16
N CYS A 451 -16.00 0.61 12.02
CA CYS A 451 -14.64 1.10 11.85
C CYS A 451 -14.33 2.24 12.81
N THR A 452 -13.24 2.10 13.57
CA THR A 452 -12.77 3.08 14.56
C THR A 452 -12.17 4.35 13.97
N HIS A 453 -12.06 4.47 12.64
CA HIS A 453 -11.65 5.72 11.98
C HIS A 453 -12.78 6.76 12.01
N LEU A 454 -13.87 6.51 11.27
CA LEU A 454 -15.00 7.43 11.10
C LEU A 454 -16.38 6.76 11.20
N GLY A 455 -16.45 5.52 11.71
CA GLY A 455 -17.71 4.84 12.01
C GLY A 455 -18.38 4.11 10.85
N CYS A 456 -17.65 3.86 9.76
CA CYS A 456 -18.16 3.09 8.62
C CYS A 456 -18.36 1.60 8.95
N PRO A 457 -19.33 0.93 8.32
CA PRO A 457 -19.51 -0.52 8.47
C PRO A 457 -18.29 -1.28 7.92
N LEU A 458 -18.03 -2.45 8.51
CA LEU A 458 -16.97 -3.36 8.11
C LEU A 458 -17.52 -4.55 7.33
N HIS A 459 -16.72 -5.03 6.38
CA HIS A 459 -17.05 -6.16 5.52
C HIS A 459 -16.04 -7.29 5.75
N TRP A 460 -16.53 -8.52 5.86
CA TRP A 460 -15.69 -9.70 5.93
C TRP A 460 -14.95 -9.92 4.61
N ASN A 461 -13.64 -10.16 4.69
CA ASN A 461 -12.78 -10.54 3.58
C ASN A 461 -12.28 -11.96 3.83
N SER A 462 -12.88 -12.94 3.15
CA SER A 462 -12.56 -14.36 3.31
C SER A 462 -11.15 -14.72 2.83
N ALA A 463 -10.67 -14.04 1.80
CA ALA A 463 -9.38 -14.31 1.18
C ALA A 463 -8.19 -13.99 2.11
N GLU A 464 -8.36 -12.95 2.94
CA GLU A 464 -7.32 -12.46 3.86
C GLU A 464 -7.69 -12.65 5.32
N THR A 465 -8.87 -13.21 5.63
CA THR A 465 -9.35 -13.44 7.00
C THR A 465 -9.33 -12.13 7.81
N SER A 466 -9.96 -11.09 7.26
CA SER A 466 -9.92 -9.73 7.80
C SER A 466 -11.26 -9.00 7.71
N TRP A 467 -11.38 -7.93 8.51
CA TRP A 467 -12.48 -6.98 8.44
C TRP A 467 -12.03 -5.71 7.72
N ASP A 468 -12.68 -5.40 6.60
CA ASP A 468 -12.28 -4.32 5.69
C ASP A 468 -13.32 -3.18 5.68
N CYS A 469 -12.86 -1.94 5.82
CA CYS A 469 -13.67 -0.73 5.72
C CYS A 469 -13.65 -0.20 4.28
N ARG A 470 -14.81 -0.16 3.62
CA ARG A 470 -14.95 0.34 2.25
C ARG A 470 -14.68 1.84 2.11
N CYS A 471 -14.95 2.64 3.15
CA CYS A 471 -14.88 4.10 3.06
C CYS A 471 -13.46 4.62 2.81
N HIS A 472 -12.52 4.27 3.67
CA HIS A 472 -11.14 4.80 3.65
C HIS A 472 -10.07 3.71 3.72
N GLY A 473 -10.46 2.43 3.67
CA GLY A 473 -9.54 1.30 3.56
C GLY A 473 -8.88 0.86 4.88
N SER A 474 -9.41 1.22 6.05
CA SER A 474 -8.96 0.58 7.31
C SER A 474 -9.23 -0.91 7.28
N ARG A 475 -8.30 -1.70 7.83
CA ARG A 475 -8.43 -3.15 7.92
C ARG A 475 -8.03 -3.64 9.29
N PHE A 476 -8.73 -4.67 9.75
CA PHE A 476 -8.54 -5.27 11.06
C PHE A 476 -8.48 -6.79 10.95
N ASP A 477 -7.72 -7.44 11.82
CA ASP A 477 -7.74 -8.90 11.94
C ASP A 477 -8.98 -9.38 12.72
N VAL A 478 -9.05 -10.69 12.94
CA VAL A 478 -10.18 -11.35 13.63
C VAL A 478 -10.33 -10.94 15.09
N ASP A 479 -9.26 -10.43 15.71
CA ASP A 479 -9.21 -9.93 17.09
C ASP A 479 -9.34 -8.40 17.17
N GLY A 480 -9.56 -7.74 16.02
CA GLY A 480 -9.76 -6.31 15.93
C GLY A 480 -8.48 -5.48 15.92
N GLN A 481 -7.30 -6.09 15.86
CA GLN A 481 -6.03 -5.37 15.72
C GLN A 481 -5.89 -4.78 14.32
N ILE A 482 -5.19 -3.65 14.23
CA ILE A 482 -5.10 -2.87 13.00
C ILE A 482 -4.10 -3.52 12.03
N LEU A 483 -4.60 -4.01 10.90
CA LEU A 483 -3.79 -4.46 9.78
C LEU A 483 -3.40 -3.32 8.84
N ASN A 484 -4.29 -2.34 8.66
CA ASN A 484 -4.06 -1.18 7.79
C ASN A 484 -4.82 0.05 8.28
N GLY A 485 -4.17 1.22 8.20
CA GLY A 485 -4.77 2.52 8.51
C GLY A 485 -5.88 2.95 7.53
N PRO A 486 -6.46 4.15 7.69
CA PRO A 486 -5.98 5.25 8.54
C PRO A 486 -6.43 5.17 10.00
N SER A 487 -7.18 4.13 10.40
CA SER A 487 -7.49 3.93 11.82
C SER A 487 -6.21 3.77 12.65
N VAL A 488 -6.25 4.33 13.86
CA VAL A 488 -5.16 4.29 14.85
C VAL A 488 -5.58 3.55 16.12
N LYS A 489 -6.84 3.08 16.19
CA LYS A 489 -7.38 2.32 17.33
C LYS A 489 -7.89 0.95 16.87
N PRO A 490 -7.65 -0.12 17.64
CA PRO A 490 -8.24 -1.43 17.36
C PRO A 490 -9.77 -1.38 17.51
N LEU A 491 -10.46 -2.37 16.95
CA LEU A 491 -11.90 -2.55 17.16
C LEU A 491 -12.19 -2.94 18.61
N GLY A 492 -13.39 -2.64 19.09
CA GLY A 492 -13.89 -3.22 20.33
C GLY A 492 -14.10 -4.72 20.15
N THR A 493 -13.61 -5.53 21.08
CA THR A 493 -13.87 -6.98 21.12
C THR A 493 -15.00 -7.29 22.09
N ARG A 494 -15.75 -8.36 21.83
CA ARG A 494 -16.71 -8.90 22.80
C ARG A 494 -16.37 -10.35 23.11
N THR A 495 -16.47 -10.71 24.37
CA THR A 495 -16.43 -12.11 24.83
C THR A 495 -17.83 -12.48 25.27
N SER A 496 -18.29 -13.70 24.97
CA SER A 496 -19.54 -14.18 25.52
C SER A 496 -19.45 -14.14 27.04
N MET A 497 -20.46 -13.59 27.71
CA MET A 497 -20.62 -13.83 29.13
C MET A 497 -21.10 -15.27 29.29
N HIS A 498 -20.18 -16.22 29.36
CA HIS A 498 -20.55 -17.51 29.95
C HIS A 498 -20.78 -17.25 31.44
N GLU A 499 -22.06 -17.13 31.81
CA GLU A 499 -22.53 -17.22 33.18
C GLU A 499 -21.86 -18.42 33.85
N GLY A 500 -21.04 -18.14 34.86
CA GLY A 500 -20.58 -19.14 35.78
C GLY A 500 -21.81 -19.88 36.32
N ALA A 501 -21.82 -21.20 36.13
CA ALA A 501 -22.80 -22.07 36.74
C ALA A 501 -22.90 -21.74 38.23
N ASN A 502 -24.04 -21.17 38.60
CA ASN A 502 -24.43 -20.90 39.97
C ASN A 502 -24.41 -22.25 40.70
N THR A 503 -23.37 -22.51 41.48
CA THR A 503 -23.38 -23.59 42.46
C THR A 503 -24.50 -23.27 43.45
N THR A 504 -25.48 -24.15 43.47
CA THR A 504 -26.56 -24.23 44.45
C THR A 504 -26.02 -24.12 45.88
N GLU A 505 -26.36 -23.03 46.57
CA GLU A 505 -26.33 -22.97 48.03
C GLU A 505 -27.63 -23.60 48.56
N GLU A 506 -27.54 -24.86 48.98
CA GLU A 506 -28.53 -25.50 49.85
C GLU A 506 -28.32 -25.04 51.31
N SER A 507 -29.36 -24.41 51.85
CA SER A 507 -29.84 -24.47 53.23
C SER A 507 -28.84 -24.41 54.40
N ARG A 508 -28.99 -23.35 55.21
CA ARG A 508 -29.28 -23.50 56.65
C ARG A 508 -30.04 -22.31 57.20
#